data_AF-A0A0F9F6M0-F1
#
_entry.id   AF-A0A0F9F6M0-F1
#
_cell.length_a   1.000
_cell.length_b   1.000
_cell.length_c   1.000
_cell.angle_alpha   90.00
_cell.angle_beta   90.00
_cell.angle_gamma   90.00
#
_symmetry.space_group_name_H-M   'P 1'
#
loop_
_entity.id
_entity.type
_entity.pdbx_description
1 polymer ?
#
loop_
_entity_poly.entity_id
_entity_poly.type
_entity_poly.pdbx_seq_one_letter_code
_entity_poly.pdbx_strand_id
1 'polypeptide(L)'
;GWNEEEPPKKEPPAEEPEPEEEAPPTGPPGSVDDVREKIASFMPGHLELVVVSEKDDYYRVGRKITLDKEVENHLDVIISELGGEWFNESNEWRIPKGS
;
A
#
# COMPACT_ATOMS: atom_id res chain seq x y z
N GLY A 1 -29.26 -28.48 -55.18
CA GLY A 1 -28.16 -27.82 -54.46
C GLY A 1 -28.77 -26.87 -53.48
N TRP A 2 -28.68 -27.16 -52.19
CA TRP A 2 -29.05 -26.24 -51.12
C TRP A 2 -27.74 -25.59 -50.68
N ASN A 3 -27.61 -24.28 -50.88
CA ASN A 3 -26.48 -23.52 -50.36
C ASN A 3 -26.94 -23.02 -48.99
N GLU A 4 -26.41 -23.63 -47.93
CA GLU A 4 -26.58 -23.17 -46.55
C GLU A 4 -25.59 -22.03 -46.33
N GLU A 5 -26.06 -20.78 -46.36
CA GLU A 5 -25.26 -19.63 -45.91
C GLU A 5 -25.30 -19.61 -44.37
N GLU A 6 -24.17 -19.94 -43.74
CA GLU A 6 -23.96 -19.84 -42.30
C GLU A 6 -24.16 -18.38 -41.83
N PRO A 7 -24.80 -18.13 -40.67
CA PRO A 7 -24.94 -16.79 -40.11
C PRO A 7 -23.57 -16.23 -39.69
N PRO A 8 -23.34 -14.90 -39.77
CA PRO A 8 -22.08 -14.30 -39.39
C PRO A 8 -21.78 -14.57 -37.91
N LYS A 9 -20.66 -15.23 -37.64
CA LYS A 9 -20.12 -15.42 -36.30
C LYS A 9 -19.84 -14.03 -35.72
N LYS A 10 -20.59 -13.63 -34.68
CA LYS A 10 -20.21 -12.50 -33.84
C LYS A 10 -18.90 -12.87 -33.15
N GLU A 11 -17.83 -12.19 -33.52
CA GLU A 11 -16.61 -12.17 -32.70
C GLU A 11 -16.98 -11.59 -31.32
N PRO A 12 -16.47 -12.17 -30.22
CA PRO A 12 -16.59 -11.53 -28.92
C PRO A 12 -15.86 -10.18 -28.95
N PRO A 13 -16.32 -9.17 -28.17
CA PRO A 13 -15.58 -7.92 -28.06
C PRO A 13 -14.17 -8.23 -27.56
N ALA A 14 -13.17 -7.60 -28.18
CA ALA A 14 -11.80 -7.65 -27.69
C ALA A 14 -11.79 -7.20 -26.21
N GLU A 15 -11.23 -8.04 -25.33
CA GLU A 15 -10.91 -7.64 -23.97
C GLU A 15 -10.08 -6.36 -24.04
N GLU A 16 -10.61 -5.26 -23.51
CA GLU A 16 -9.80 -4.10 -23.14
C GLU A 16 -8.70 -4.61 -22.20
N PRO A 17 -7.43 -4.19 -22.38
CA PRO A 17 -6.40 -4.57 -21.43
C PRO A 17 -6.82 -4.08 -20.05
N GLU A 18 -7.02 -5.01 -19.11
CA GLU A 18 -7.13 -4.68 -17.69
C GLU A 18 -5.94 -3.77 -17.35
N PRO A 19 -6.15 -2.63 -16.65
CA PRO A 19 -5.03 -1.83 -16.21
C PRO A 19 -4.13 -2.72 -15.37
N GLU A 20 -2.88 -2.91 -15.80
CA GLU A 20 -1.84 -3.50 -14.97
C GLU A 20 -1.84 -2.68 -13.67
N GLU A 21 -2.41 -3.24 -12.60
CA GLU A 21 -2.17 -2.75 -11.25
C GLU A 21 -0.65 -2.83 -11.06
N GLU A 22 0.03 -1.69 -11.15
CA GLU A 22 1.42 -1.57 -10.74
C GLU A 22 1.48 -2.11 -9.31
N ALA A 23 2.02 -3.33 -9.17
CA ALA A 23 2.18 -3.94 -7.87
C ALA A 23 2.91 -2.94 -6.98
N PRO A 24 2.37 -2.62 -5.78
CA PRO A 24 3.01 -1.64 -4.92
C PRO A 24 4.46 -2.06 -4.71
N PRO A 25 5.41 -1.12 -4.74
CA PRO A 25 6.83 -1.46 -4.64
C PRO A 25 7.06 -2.31 -3.38
N THR A 26 7.44 -3.57 -3.54
CA THR A 26 7.63 -4.54 -2.45
C THR A 26 8.99 -4.39 -1.74
N GLY A 27 9.63 -3.22 -1.88
CA GLY A 27 10.91 -2.90 -1.25
C GLY A 27 10.77 -2.08 0.04
N PRO A 28 11.86 -1.98 0.83
CA PRO A 28 11.94 -1.01 1.91
C PRO A 28 11.72 0.39 1.35
N PRO A 29 11.05 1.28 2.10
CA PRO A 29 10.68 2.59 1.58
C PRO A 29 11.91 3.43 1.27
N GLY A 30 11.92 4.05 0.09
CA GLY A 30 13.03 4.90 -0.35
C GLY A 30 12.98 6.31 0.22
N SER A 31 11.86 6.73 0.82
CA SER A 31 11.65 8.07 1.37
C SER A 31 10.49 8.13 2.36
N VAL A 32 10.37 9.24 3.09
CA VAL A 32 9.21 9.52 3.96
C VAL A 32 7.89 9.52 3.17
N ASP A 33 7.89 10.03 1.94
CA ASP A 33 6.70 10.04 1.09
C ASP A 33 6.25 8.62 0.70
N ASP A 34 7.17 7.70 0.44
CA ASP A 34 6.83 6.28 0.16
C ASP A 34 6.10 5.62 1.34
N VAL A 35 6.59 5.85 2.57
CA VAL A 35 5.93 5.38 3.79
C VAL A 35 4.53 5.99 3.92
N ARG A 36 4.38 7.28 3.61
CA ARG A 36 3.09 7.98 3.66
C ARG A 36 2.13 7.44 2.60
N GLU A 37 2.59 7.22 1.39
CA GLU A 37 1.80 6.68 0.29
C GLU A 37 1.29 5.28 0.62
N LYS A 38 2.12 4.40 1.19
CA LYS A 38 1.68 3.07 1.64
C LYS A 38 0.64 3.13 2.76
N ILE A 39 0.86 3.99 3.77
CA ILE A 39 -0.13 4.19 4.83
C ILE A 39 -1.44 4.75 4.26
N ALA A 40 -1.38 5.73 3.35
CA ALA A 40 -2.54 6.34 2.72
C ALA A 40 -3.28 5.39 1.77
N SER A 41 -2.56 4.51 1.09
CA SER A 41 -3.13 3.49 0.19
C SER A 41 -3.96 2.47 0.97
N PHE A 42 -3.48 2.07 2.15
CA PHE A 42 -4.17 1.06 2.97
C PHE A 42 -5.24 1.68 3.88
N MET A 43 -5.00 2.90 4.37
CA MET A 43 -5.91 3.66 5.22
C MET A 43 -6.11 5.08 4.69
N PRO A 44 -6.90 5.25 3.61
CA PRO A 44 -7.18 6.57 3.07
C PRO A 44 -7.82 7.46 4.14
N GLY A 45 -7.35 8.70 4.26
CA GLY A 45 -7.83 9.66 5.25
C GLY A 45 -7.25 9.53 6.66
N HIS A 46 -6.46 8.50 6.97
CA HIS A 46 -5.89 8.29 8.32
C HIS A 46 -4.44 8.77 8.44
N LEU A 47 -3.83 9.21 7.33
CA LEU A 47 -2.47 9.76 7.31
C LEU A 47 -2.31 10.97 8.26
N GLU A 48 -3.36 11.77 8.41
CA GLU A 48 -3.35 12.94 9.29
C GLU A 48 -3.22 12.58 10.77
N LEU A 49 -3.56 11.34 11.15
CA LEU A 49 -3.52 10.81 12.52
C LEU A 49 -2.11 10.35 12.93
N VAL A 50 -1.23 10.15 11.96
CA VAL A 50 0.16 9.74 12.17
C VAL A 50 1.14 10.85 11.79
N VAL A 51 2.34 10.77 12.33
CA VAL A 51 3.49 11.57 11.93
C VAL A 51 4.56 10.64 11.39
N VAL A 52 4.87 10.80 10.12
CA VAL A 52 6.01 10.13 9.49
C VAL A 52 7.17 11.12 9.41
N SER A 53 8.31 10.74 9.97
CA SER A 53 9.53 11.53 10.00
C SER A 53 10.75 10.66 9.73
N GLU A 54 11.75 11.22 9.06
CA GLU A 54 13.02 10.54 8.82
C GLU A 54 13.92 10.62 10.06
N LYS A 55 14.60 9.52 10.37
CA LYS A 55 15.73 9.42 11.31
C LYS A 55 16.95 8.88 10.57
N ASP A 56 18.11 8.88 11.21
CA ASP A 56 19.37 8.48 10.56
C ASP A 56 19.26 7.09 9.91
N ASP A 57 18.88 6.07 10.68
CA ASP A 57 18.84 4.66 10.24
C ASP A 57 17.43 4.12 9.91
N TYR A 58 16.37 4.88 10.19
CA TYR A 58 14.98 4.41 10.04
C TYR A 58 14.01 5.54 9.73
N TYR A 59 12.82 5.20 9.23
CA TYR A 59 11.66 6.08 9.22
C TYR A 59 10.84 5.83 10.47
N ARG A 60 10.58 6.91 11.19
CA ARG A 60 9.72 6.92 12.37
C ARG A 60 8.28 7.17 11.93
N VAL A 61 7.37 6.30 12.36
CA VAL A 61 5.92 6.55 12.32
C VAL A 61 5.41 6.66 13.76
N GLY A 62 5.03 7.87 14.14
CA GLY A 62 4.48 8.18 15.45
C GLY A 62 2.98 8.45 15.39
N ARG A 63 2.30 8.27 16.52
CA ARG A 63 0.89 8.64 16.68
C ARG A 63 0.80 10.14 17.03
N LYS A 64 0.00 10.92 16.31
CA LYS A 64 -0.29 12.32 16.71
C LYS A 64 -1.40 12.39 17.75
N ILE A 65 -2.37 11.47 17.66
CA ILE A 65 -3.48 11.32 18.57
C ILE A 65 -3.57 9.86 19.04
N THR A 66 -4.42 9.59 20.03
CA THR A 66 -4.82 8.22 20.34
C THR A 66 -5.53 7.62 19.14
N LEU A 67 -5.00 6.52 18.61
CA LEU A 67 -5.60 5.80 17.49
C LEU A 67 -6.55 4.73 18.01
N ASP A 68 -7.61 4.46 17.26
CA ASP A 68 -8.45 3.29 17.49
C ASP A 68 -7.65 2.00 17.23
N LYS A 69 -8.00 0.95 17.97
CA LYS A 69 -7.27 -0.33 17.90
C LYS A 69 -7.25 -0.95 16.50
N GLU A 70 -8.27 -0.68 15.70
CA GLU A 70 -8.32 -1.11 14.29
C GLU A 70 -7.26 -0.38 13.45
N VAL A 71 -7.15 0.94 13.60
CA VAL A 71 -6.14 1.76 12.92
C VAL A 71 -4.73 1.36 13.35
N GLU A 72 -4.53 1.09 14.64
CA GLU A 72 -3.24 0.57 15.15
C GLU A 72 -2.88 -0.78 14.53
N ASN A 73 -3.85 -1.70 14.41
CA ASN A 73 -3.62 -3.01 13.82
C ASN A 73 -3.31 -2.91 12.32
N HIS A 74 -3.99 -2.04 11.58
CA HIS A 74 -3.68 -1.79 10.18
C HIS A 74 -2.30 -1.14 10.01
N LEU A 75 -1.93 -0.18 10.86
CA LEU A 75 -0.57 0.36 10.87
C LEU A 75 0.44 -0.74 11.12
N ASP A 76 0.23 -1.60 12.11
CA ASP A 76 1.15 -2.69 12.41
C ASP A 76 1.39 -3.61 11.20
N VAL A 77 0.32 -3.95 10.45
CA VAL A 77 0.42 -4.72 9.21
C VAL A 77 1.27 -3.99 8.17
N ILE A 78 0.94 -2.75 7.84
CA ILE A 78 1.64 -1.96 6.81
C ILE A 78 3.12 -1.78 7.18
N ILE A 79 3.39 -1.47 8.45
CA ILE A 79 4.75 -1.30 8.95
C ILE A 79 5.51 -2.61 8.86
N SER A 80 4.90 -3.74 9.21
CA SER A 80 5.49 -5.07 9.10
C SER A 80 5.80 -5.45 7.65
N GLU A 81 4.92 -5.12 6.70
CA GLU A 81 5.17 -5.28 5.26
C GLU A 81 6.35 -4.44 4.77
N LEU A 82 6.62 -3.31 5.42
CA LEU A 82 7.80 -2.47 5.17
C LEU A 82 9.07 -2.96 5.87
N GLY A 83 9.00 -4.09 6.60
CA GLY A 83 10.09 -4.60 7.41
C GLY A 83 10.32 -3.79 8.70
N GLY A 84 9.36 -2.97 9.09
CA GLY A 84 9.38 -2.19 10.32
C GLY A 84 8.76 -2.94 11.50
N GLU A 85 9.00 -2.39 12.69
CA GLU A 85 8.54 -2.98 13.95
C GLU A 85 8.01 -1.90 14.91
N TRP A 86 7.12 -2.30 15.80
CA TRP A 86 6.63 -1.45 16.89
C TRP A 86 7.59 -1.44 18.08
N PHE A 87 8.02 -0.25 18.50
CA PHE A 87 8.90 -0.05 19.64
C PHE A 87 8.13 0.52 20.83
N ASN A 88 7.71 -0.37 21.74
CA ASN A 88 6.93 -0.02 22.93
C ASN A 88 7.59 1.08 23.79
N GLU A 89 8.91 1.06 23.95
CA GLU A 89 9.64 2.03 24.79
C GLU A 89 9.55 3.48 24.28
N SER A 90 9.50 3.64 22.96
CA SER A 90 9.45 4.96 22.30
C SER A 90 8.07 5.27 21.73
N ASN A 91 7.12 4.34 21.89
CA ASN A 91 5.74 4.44 21.44
C ASN A 91 5.62 4.83 19.96
N GLU A 92 6.47 4.24 19.12
CA GLU A 92 6.62 4.54 17.70
C GLU A 92 6.87 3.26 16.90
N TRP A 93 6.43 3.27 15.65
CA TRP A 93 6.87 2.30 14.66
C TRP A 93 8.17 2.78 14.02
N ARG A 94 9.09 1.85 13.79
CA ARG A 94 10.36 2.12 13.11
C ARG A 94 10.47 1.23 11.90
N ILE A 95 10.64 1.84 10.74
CA ILE A 95 10.86 1.15 9.49
C ILE A 95 12.34 1.34 9.11
N PRO A 96 13.16 0.28 9.05
CA PRO A 96 14.55 0.43 8.64
C PRO A 96 14.62 1.00 7.22
N LYS A 97 15.58 1.91 7.00
CA LYS A 97 15.87 2.35 5.62
C LYS A 97 16.46 1.19 4.84
N GLY A 98 16.06 1.04 3.58
CA GLY A 98 16.68 0.06 2.69
C GLY A 98 18.16 0.38 2.49
N SER A 99 19.03 -0.57 2.85
CA SER A 99 20.47 -0.53 2.60
C SER A 99 20.82 -0.51 1.12
#